data_AF-A0A9E0KS67-F1
#
_entry.id   AF-A0A9E0KS67-F1
#
_cell.length_a   1.000
_cell.length_b   1.000
_cell.length_c   1.000
_cell.angle_alpha   90.00
_cell.angle_beta   90.00
_cell.angle_gamma   90.00
#
_symmetry.space_group_name_H-M   'P 1'
#
loop_
_entity.id
_entity.type
_entity.pdbx_description
1 polymer ?
#
loop_
_entity_poly.entity_id
_entity_poly.type
_entity_poly.pdbx_seq_one_letter_code
_entity_poly.pdbx_strand_id
1 'polypeptide(L)'
;MTADEDIREKYAPEKVNELSQQTLRKDFDDMDREYLYILGDAFLQCGHIAKALKIFQFIEKIFPKDLHARKCIAYGLLILQSYQESLALVLELKQNKLEEISDATLSLILARIYATQGKMEEARVAMQDFIDIRKMHGNPDIQKQKQPYGP
;
A
#
# COMPACT_ATOMS: atom_id res chain seq x y z
N MET A 1 -17.45 3.97 25.70
CA MET A 1 -17.00 3.76 24.33
C MET A 1 -15.77 4.61 24.11
N THR A 2 -14.62 3.96 24.01
CA THR A 2 -13.39 4.62 23.56
C THR A 2 -13.48 4.81 22.04
N ALA A 3 -12.76 5.79 21.48
CA ALA A 3 -12.75 6.04 20.03
C ALA A 3 -12.38 4.80 19.20
N ASP A 4 -11.59 3.87 19.76
CA ASP A 4 -11.20 2.61 19.13
C ASP A 4 -12.33 1.58 19.03
N GLU A 5 -13.26 1.54 19.99
CA GLU A 5 -14.42 0.63 19.94
C GLU A 5 -15.41 1.07 18.85
N ASP A 6 -15.59 2.37 18.71
CA ASP A 6 -16.51 2.97 17.75
C ASP A 6 -16.04 2.76 16.29
N ILE A 7 -14.72 2.83 16.07
CA ILE A 7 -14.10 2.52 14.77
C ILE A 7 -14.24 1.03 14.44
N ARG A 8 -13.95 0.13 15.39
CA ARG A 8 -14.07 -1.32 15.18
C ARG A 8 -15.48 -1.75 14.83
N GLU A 9 -16.48 -1.18 15.51
CA GLU A 9 -17.87 -1.51 15.24
C GLU A 9 -18.37 -0.89 13.93
N LYS A 10 -17.88 0.30 13.56
CA LYS A 10 -18.23 0.99 12.32
C LYS A 10 -17.65 0.31 11.07
N TYR A 11 -16.50 -0.34 11.20
CA TYR A 11 -15.81 -1.03 10.09
C TYR A 11 -15.80 -2.56 10.24
N ALA A 12 -16.77 -3.13 10.97
CA ALA A 12 -16.98 -4.57 10.97
C ALA A 12 -17.22 -5.10 9.55
N PRO A 13 -16.75 -6.31 9.17
CA PRO A 13 -16.81 -6.82 7.79
C PRO A 13 -18.22 -6.78 7.16
N GLU A 14 -19.24 -6.99 7.98
CA GLU A 14 -20.66 -6.94 7.59
C GLU A 14 -21.10 -5.51 7.26
N LYS A 15 -20.79 -4.54 8.13
CA LYS A 15 -21.05 -3.12 7.87
C LYS A 15 -20.24 -2.61 6.70
N VAL A 16 -18.99 -3.07 6.52
CA VAL A 16 -18.17 -2.76 5.35
C VAL A 16 -18.89 -3.24 4.09
N ASN A 17 -19.43 -4.45 4.07
CA ASN A 17 -20.15 -4.98 2.91
C ASN A 17 -21.47 -4.23 2.61
N GLU A 18 -22.19 -3.77 3.63
CA GLU A 18 -23.36 -2.90 3.46
C GLU A 18 -22.97 -1.50 2.95
N LEU A 19 -21.96 -0.86 3.55
CA LEU A 19 -21.37 0.40 3.09
C LEU A 19 -20.91 0.25 1.64
N SER A 20 -20.30 -0.87 1.30
CA SER A 20 -19.81 -1.19 -0.04
C SER A 20 -20.91 -1.18 -1.09
N GLN A 21 -22.07 -1.77 -0.76
CA GLN A 21 -23.22 -1.80 -1.67
C GLN A 21 -23.89 -0.42 -1.80
N GLN A 22 -23.87 0.39 -0.73
CA GLN A 22 -24.37 1.76 -0.76
C GLN A 22 -23.44 2.72 -1.52
N THR A 23 -22.12 2.57 -1.35
CA THR A 23 -21.09 3.38 -2.03
C THR A 23 -21.02 3.06 -3.51
N LEU A 24 -21.25 1.82 -3.94
CA LEU A 24 -21.38 1.50 -5.38
C LEU A 24 -22.56 2.19 -6.08
N ARG A 25 -23.52 2.74 -5.32
CA ARG A 25 -24.66 3.51 -5.85
C ARG A 25 -24.44 5.02 -5.82
N LYS A 26 -23.39 5.51 -5.15
CA LYS A 26 -23.06 6.93 -5.07
C LYS A 26 -21.74 7.16 -5.81
N ASP A 27 -21.69 8.19 -6.64
CA ASP A 27 -20.43 8.61 -7.23
C ASP A 27 -19.44 8.95 -6.11
N PHE A 28 -18.18 8.54 -6.24
CA PHE A 28 -17.13 8.77 -5.24
C PHE A 28 -16.77 10.26 -5.08
N ASP A 29 -17.36 11.12 -5.90
CA ASP A 29 -17.03 12.53 -6.08
C ASP A 29 -17.25 13.39 -4.81
N ASP A 30 -18.17 12.99 -3.93
CA ASP A 30 -18.47 13.70 -2.68
C ASP A 30 -17.77 13.11 -1.44
N MET A 31 -16.97 12.05 -1.60
CA MET A 31 -16.32 11.37 -0.46
C MET A 31 -14.94 11.95 -0.16
N ASP A 32 -14.67 12.18 1.13
CA ASP A 32 -13.34 12.61 1.57
C ASP A 32 -12.29 11.51 1.32
N ARG A 33 -11.06 11.94 1.01
CA ARG A 33 -9.90 11.08 0.73
C ARG A 33 -9.61 10.09 1.86
N GLU A 34 -9.72 10.53 3.11
CA GLU A 34 -9.52 9.66 4.28
C GLU A 34 -10.55 8.53 4.32
N TYR A 35 -11.82 8.83 4.03
CA TYR A 35 -12.87 7.83 3.98
C TYR A 35 -12.65 6.84 2.82
N LEU A 36 -12.22 7.32 1.66
CA LEU A 36 -11.85 6.47 0.53
C LEU A 36 -10.71 5.52 0.89
N TYR A 37 -9.72 5.99 1.66
CA TYR A 37 -8.64 5.12 2.16
C TYR A 37 -9.14 4.00 3.05
N ILE A 38 -9.93 4.34 4.08
CA ILE A 38 -10.46 3.36 5.02
C ILE A 38 -11.29 2.32 4.27
N LEU A 39 -12.11 2.75 3.29
CA LEU A 39 -12.91 1.85 2.49
C LEU A 39 -12.06 0.95 1.59
N GLY A 40 -11.06 1.51 0.90
CA GLY A 40 -10.13 0.75 0.06
C GLY A 40 -9.36 -0.31 0.84
N ASP A 41 -8.85 0.05 2.02
CA ASP A 41 -8.14 -0.86 2.91
C ASP A 41 -9.05 -1.96 3.47
N ALA A 42 -10.27 -1.60 3.88
CA ALA A 42 -11.26 -2.57 4.33
C ALA A 42 -11.58 -3.60 3.25
N PHE A 43 -11.70 -3.17 1.99
CA PHE A 43 -11.86 -4.08 0.86
C PHE A 43 -10.65 -4.99 0.63
N LEU A 44 -9.42 -4.49 0.77
CA LEU A 44 -8.21 -5.32 0.66
C LEU A 44 -8.19 -6.40 1.76
N GLN A 45 -8.47 -6.02 3.00
CA GLN A 45 -8.48 -6.93 4.14
C GLN A 45 -9.57 -8.00 4.00
N CYS A 46 -10.71 -7.65 3.41
CA CYS A 46 -11.80 -8.59 3.12
C CYS A 46 -11.57 -9.42 1.83
N GLY A 47 -10.44 -9.28 1.15
CA GLY A 47 -10.13 -10.01 -0.08
C GLY A 47 -10.91 -9.54 -1.31
N HIS A 48 -11.62 -8.41 -1.23
CA HIS A 48 -12.35 -7.81 -2.34
C HIS A 48 -11.43 -6.94 -3.21
N ILE A 49 -10.37 -7.54 -3.76
CA ILE A 49 -9.24 -6.84 -4.38
C ILE A 49 -9.68 -5.92 -5.53
N ALA A 50 -10.59 -6.38 -6.40
CA ALA A 50 -11.07 -5.58 -7.52
C ALA A 50 -11.83 -4.31 -7.07
N LYS A 51 -12.56 -4.36 -5.94
CA LYS A 51 -13.26 -3.19 -5.39
C LYS A 51 -12.27 -2.21 -4.77
N ALA A 52 -11.30 -2.72 -4.01
CA ALA A 52 -10.23 -1.92 -3.46
C ALA A 52 -9.47 -1.16 -4.56
N LEU A 53 -9.09 -1.86 -5.64
CA LEU A 53 -8.39 -1.25 -6.76
C LEU A 53 -9.17 -0.09 -7.40
N LYS A 54 -10.48 -0.25 -7.62
CA LYS A 54 -11.30 0.85 -8.15
C LYS A 54 -11.24 2.11 -7.28
N ILE A 55 -11.25 1.94 -5.95
CA ILE A 55 -11.17 3.06 -5.03
C ILE A 55 -9.79 3.71 -5.08
N PHE A 56 -8.70 2.94 -5.01
CA PHE A 56 -7.37 3.52 -5.07
C PHE A 56 -7.07 4.16 -6.44
N GLN A 57 -7.59 3.61 -7.54
CA GLN A 57 -7.51 4.23 -8.87
C GLN A 57 -8.30 5.55 -8.92
N PHE A 58 -9.44 5.63 -8.23
CA PHE A 58 -10.19 6.87 -8.10
C PHE A 58 -9.38 7.91 -7.30
N ILE A 59 -8.77 7.51 -6.19
CA ILE A 59 -7.87 8.39 -5.40
C ILE A 59 -6.69 8.85 -6.28
N GLU A 60 -6.04 7.95 -7.02
CA GLU A 60 -4.93 8.31 -7.94
C GLU A 60 -5.39 9.29 -9.01
N LYS A 61 -6.60 9.15 -9.56
CA LYS A 61 -7.14 10.08 -10.55
C LYS A 61 -7.29 11.50 -9.99
N ILE A 62 -7.74 11.65 -8.74
CA ILE A 62 -7.89 12.97 -8.09
C ILE A 62 -6.54 13.48 -7.57
N PHE A 63 -5.70 12.58 -7.07
CA PHE A 63 -4.41 12.87 -6.44
C PHE A 63 -3.30 12.05 -7.13
N PRO A 64 -2.82 12.45 -8.34
CA PRO A 64 -1.90 11.64 -9.14
C PRO A 64 -0.52 11.38 -8.52
N LYS A 65 -0.15 12.17 -7.50
CA LYS A 65 1.12 12.02 -6.76
C LYS A 65 0.94 11.27 -5.44
N ASP A 66 -0.24 10.71 -5.20
CA ASP A 66 -0.53 10.01 -3.96
C ASP A 66 0.15 8.64 -3.91
N LEU A 67 1.30 8.61 -3.23
CA LEU A 67 2.11 7.42 -3.06
C LEU A 67 1.38 6.27 -2.37
N HIS A 68 0.46 6.56 -1.44
CA HIS A 68 -0.22 5.50 -0.72
C HIS A 68 -1.21 4.77 -1.64
N ALA A 69 -2.03 5.51 -2.38
CA ALA A 69 -2.92 4.93 -3.38
C ALA A 69 -2.15 4.10 -4.42
N ARG A 70 -1.07 4.63 -4.99
CA ARG A 70 -0.26 3.91 -6.00
C ARG A 70 0.37 2.63 -5.45
N LYS A 71 0.80 2.61 -4.19
CA LYS A 71 1.27 1.39 -3.50
C LYS A 71 0.16 0.36 -3.36
N CYS A 72 -1.02 0.78 -2.92
CA CYS A 72 -2.17 -0.10 -2.78
C CYS A 72 -2.62 -0.66 -4.14
N ILE A 73 -2.51 0.13 -5.21
CA ILE A 73 -2.72 -0.34 -6.60
C ILE A 73 -1.69 -1.41 -6.96
N ALA A 74 -0.40 -1.14 -6.78
CA ALA A 74 0.66 -2.10 -7.08
C ALA A 74 0.45 -3.43 -6.33
N TYR A 75 0.06 -3.37 -5.06
CA TYR A 75 -0.25 -4.54 -4.25
C TYR A 75 -1.49 -5.30 -4.73
N GLY A 76 -2.56 -4.58 -5.06
CA GLY A 76 -3.77 -5.19 -5.63
C GLY A 76 -3.50 -5.89 -6.96
N LEU A 77 -2.70 -5.26 -7.84
CA LEU A 77 -2.26 -5.86 -9.12
C LEU A 77 -1.43 -7.14 -8.90
N LEU A 78 -0.55 -7.15 -7.90
CA LEU A 78 0.18 -8.36 -7.52
C LEU A 78 -0.77 -9.48 -7.10
N ILE A 79 -1.78 -9.19 -6.26
CA ILE A 79 -2.74 -10.22 -5.82
C ILE A 79 -3.59 -10.74 -6.99
N LEU A 80 -3.94 -9.87 -7.94
CA LEU A 80 -4.64 -10.26 -9.17
C LEU A 80 -3.73 -10.95 -10.21
N GLN A 81 -2.45 -11.17 -9.89
CA GLN A 81 -1.45 -11.76 -10.79
C GLN A 81 -1.15 -10.93 -12.05
N SER A 82 -1.51 -9.64 -12.03
CA SER A 82 -1.10 -8.64 -13.04
C SER A 82 0.36 -8.23 -12.82
N TYR A 83 1.28 -9.19 -12.91
CA TYR A 83 2.67 -9.00 -12.49
C TYR A 83 3.41 -7.93 -13.30
N GLN A 84 3.14 -7.79 -14.60
CA GLN A 84 3.82 -6.80 -15.44
C GLN A 84 3.41 -5.37 -15.08
N GLU A 85 2.12 -5.13 -14.91
CA GLU A 85 1.57 -3.82 -14.51
C GLU A 85 2.03 -3.44 -13.11
N SER A 86 1.99 -4.39 -12.16
CA SER A 86 2.50 -4.19 -10.81
C SER A 86 4.00 -3.87 -10.82
N LEU A 87 4.80 -4.62 -11.59
CA LEU A 87 6.23 -4.40 -11.70
C LEU A 87 6.56 -3.01 -12.27
N ALA A 88 5.90 -2.62 -13.37
CA ALA A 88 6.11 -1.32 -13.99
C ALA A 88 5.83 -0.19 -13.01
N LEU A 89 4.69 -0.26 -12.30
CA LEU A 89 4.31 0.74 -11.31
C LEU A 89 5.32 0.81 -10.15
N VAL A 90 5.76 -0.33 -9.61
CA VAL A 90 6.72 -0.34 -8.50
C VAL A 90 8.09 0.21 -8.92
N LEU A 91 8.55 -0.11 -10.13
CA LEU A 91 9.80 0.43 -10.64
C LEU A 91 9.70 1.95 -10.86
N GLU A 92 8.58 2.44 -11.37
CA GLU A 92 8.31 3.87 -11.50
C GLU A 92 8.34 4.57 -10.12
N LEU A 93 7.67 4.00 -9.12
CA LEU A 93 7.65 4.54 -7.76
C LEU A 93 9.04 4.57 -7.12
N LYS A 94 9.89 3.55 -7.35
CA LYS A 94 11.28 3.54 -6.86
C LYS A 94 12.18 4.54 -7.63
N GLN A 95 11.98 4.70 -8.93
CA GLN A 95 12.78 5.62 -9.77
C GLN A 95 12.51 7.09 -9.49
N ASN A 96 11.24 7.43 -9.24
CA ASN A 96 10.84 8.80 -8.98
C ASN A 96 11.37 9.35 -7.65
N LYS A 97 12.07 8.52 -6.85
CA LYS A 97 12.73 8.87 -5.57
C LYS A 97 11.92 9.90 -4.79
N LEU A 98 10.58 9.76 -4.77
CA LEU A 98 9.71 10.70 -4.08
C LEU A 98 10.16 10.64 -2.63
N GLU A 99 10.80 11.74 -2.23
CA GLU A 99 11.79 11.78 -1.18
C GLU A 99 11.21 11.18 0.10
N GLU A 100 12.06 10.50 0.88
CA GLU A 100 11.78 9.92 2.20
C GLU A 100 11.22 8.49 2.29
N ILE A 101 10.59 7.91 1.27
CA ILE A 101 10.02 6.57 1.47
C ILE A 101 11.02 5.46 1.12
N SER A 102 11.87 5.11 2.10
CA SER A 102 12.36 3.73 2.18
C SER A 102 11.17 2.83 2.52
N ASP A 103 10.35 2.52 1.50
CA ASP A 103 9.16 1.72 1.71
C ASP A 103 9.52 0.26 1.59
N ALA A 104 9.54 -0.42 2.74
CA ALA A 104 9.74 -1.86 2.78
C ALA A 104 8.70 -2.56 1.88
N THR A 105 7.47 -2.05 1.81
CA THR A 105 6.37 -2.64 1.04
C THR A 105 6.70 -2.78 -0.44
N LEU A 106 7.33 -1.78 -1.06
CA LEU A 106 7.70 -1.83 -2.48
C LEU A 106 8.74 -2.93 -2.74
N SER A 107 9.73 -3.07 -1.85
CA SER A 107 10.73 -4.14 -1.93
C SER A 107 10.11 -5.52 -1.72
N LEU A 108 9.12 -5.65 -0.82
CA LEU A 108 8.36 -6.89 -0.64
C LEU A 108 7.55 -7.26 -1.89
N ILE A 109 6.91 -6.28 -2.54
CA ILE A 109 6.16 -6.50 -3.78
C ILE A 109 7.12 -6.98 -4.88
N LEU A 110 8.26 -6.33 -5.09
CA LEU A 110 9.27 -6.77 -6.05
C LEU A 110 9.75 -8.20 -5.78
N ALA A 111 10.07 -8.52 -4.52
CA ALA A 111 10.52 -9.85 -4.14
C ALA A 111 9.50 -10.92 -4.55
N ARG A 112 8.20 -10.66 -4.30
CA ARG A 112 7.13 -11.58 -4.69
C ARG A 112 6.99 -11.69 -6.20
N ILE A 113 7.01 -10.57 -6.93
CA ILE A 113 6.93 -10.58 -8.41
C ILE A 113 8.10 -11.40 -8.99
N TYR A 114 9.34 -11.11 -8.58
CA TYR A 114 10.50 -11.82 -9.10
C TYR A 114 10.48 -13.30 -8.75
N ALA A 115 10.07 -13.67 -7.54
CA ALA A 115 9.91 -15.08 -7.16
C ALA A 115 8.88 -15.79 -8.06
N THR A 116 7.72 -15.17 -8.33
CA THR A 116 6.70 -15.74 -9.24
C THR A 116 7.18 -15.89 -10.69
N GLN A 117 8.12 -15.06 -11.12
CA GLN A 117 8.75 -15.13 -12.45
C GLN A 117 9.94 -16.09 -12.51
N GLY A 118 10.32 -16.76 -11.41
CA GLY A 118 11.51 -17.62 -11.33
C GLY A 118 12.84 -16.87 -11.24
N LYS A 119 12.81 -15.55 -11.08
CA LYS A 119 13.99 -14.66 -10.95
C LYS A 119 14.48 -14.64 -9.50
N MET A 120 15.03 -15.76 -9.05
CA MET A 120 15.31 -15.99 -7.62
C MET A 120 16.38 -15.06 -7.05
N GLU A 121 17.40 -14.68 -7.82
CA GLU A 121 18.43 -13.76 -7.34
C GLU A 121 17.87 -12.34 -7.14
N GLU A 122 17.11 -11.84 -8.10
CA GLU A 122 16.45 -10.54 -7.99
C GLU A 122 15.42 -10.53 -6.84
N ALA A 123 14.72 -11.65 -6.64
CA ALA A 123 13.81 -11.81 -5.51
C ALA A 123 14.56 -11.76 -4.16
N ARG A 124 15.73 -12.43 -4.08
CA ARG A 124 16.58 -12.44 -2.89
C ARG A 124 17.11 -11.04 -2.57
N VAL A 125 17.59 -10.31 -3.59
CA VAL A 125 18.04 -8.91 -3.43
C VAL A 125 16.91 -8.03 -2.94
N ALA A 126 15.73 -8.09 -3.55
CA ALA A 126 14.57 -7.30 -3.13
C ALA A 126 14.10 -7.66 -1.70
N MET A 127 14.19 -8.93 -1.29
CA MET A 127 13.89 -9.34 0.07
C MET A 127 14.92 -8.81 1.08
N GLN A 128 16.20 -8.79 0.70
CA GLN A 128 17.25 -8.21 1.53
C GLN A 128 17.01 -6.70 1.75
N ASP A 129 16.66 -5.96 0.68
CA ASP A 129 16.26 -4.56 0.77
C ASP A 129 15.10 -4.37 1.76
N PHE A 130 14.06 -5.22 1.69
CA PHE A 130 12.92 -5.19 2.62
C PHE A 130 13.36 -5.34 4.08
N ILE A 131 14.23 -6.32 4.35
CA ILE A 131 14.75 -6.60 5.69
C ILE A 131 15.57 -5.42 6.22
N ASP A 132 16.46 -4.87 5.39
CA ASP A 132 17.34 -3.78 5.80
C ASP A 132 16.57 -2.49 6.09
N ILE A 133 15.57 -2.18 5.26
CA ILE A 133 14.64 -1.06 5.51
C ILE A 133 13.91 -1.27 6.83
N ARG A 134 13.31 -2.44 7.08
CA ARG A 134 12.62 -2.69 8.35
C ARG A 134 13.53 -2.62 9.56
N LYS A 135 14.80 -3.04 9.45
CA LYS A 135 15.79 -2.90 10.52
C LYS A 135 16.14 -1.43 10.80
N MET A 136 16.30 -0.61 9.77
CA MET A 136 16.57 0.82 9.93
C MET A 136 15.42 1.57 10.63
N HIS A 137 14.17 1.18 10.37
CA HIS A 137 12.97 1.83 10.95
C HIS A 137 12.44 1.19 12.23
N GLY A 138 12.73 -0.10 12.45
CA GLY A 138 12.31 -0.84 13.64
C GLY A 138 13.31 -0.81 14.79
N ASN A 139 14.51 -0.25 14.59
CA ASN A 139 15.55 -0.18 15.61
C ASN A 139 15.93 1.29 15.91
N PRO A 140 15.54 1.84 17.09
CA PRO A 140 15.88 3.21 17.46
C PRO A 140 17.38 3.47 17.61
N ASP A 141 18.22 2.44 17.77
CA ASP A 141 19.67 2.59 17.92
C ASP A 141 20.41 2.78 16.59
N ILE A 142 19.84 2.34 15.47
CA ILE A 142 20.43 2.54 14.12
C ILE A 142 20.22 3.99 13.65
N GLN A 143 19.13 4.65 14.07
CA GLN A 143 18.87 6.06 13.74
C GLN A 143 19.90 7.01 14.38
N LYS A 144 20.46 6.65 15.53
CA LYS A 144 21.46 7.46 16.25
C LYS A 144 22.86 7.38 15.65
N GLN A 145 23.19 6.33 14.89
CA GLN A 145 24.52 6.17 14.28
C GLN A 145 24.69 6.95 12.96
N LYS A 146 23.64 7.60 12.45
CA LYS A 146 23.69 8.43 11.24
C LYS A 146 23.70 9.94 11.50
N GLN A 147 23.59 10.39 12.75
CA GLN A 147 23.93 11.78 13.06
C GLN A 147 25.46 11.85 13.23
N PRO A 148 26.20 12.53 12.34
CA PRO A 148 27.58 12.87 12.68
C PRO A 148 27.48 13.72 13.94
N TYR A 149 28.26 13.36 14.96
CA TYR A 149 28.48 14.24 16.10
C TYR A 149 28.90 15.60 15.55
N GLY A 150 27.96 16.55 15.54
CA GLY A 150 28.23 17.95 15.29
C GLY A 150 29.09 18.49 16.45
N PRO A 151 29.99 19.44 16.17
CA PRO A 151 31.08 19.84 17.05
C PRO A 151 30.64 20.32 18.43
#